data_AF-A0A1I7Z853-F1
#
_entry.id   AF-A0A1I7Z853-F1
#
_cell.length_a   1.000
_cell.length_b   1.000
_cell.length_c   1.000
_cell.angle_alpha   90.00
_cell.angle_beta   90.00
_cell.angle_gamma   90.00
#
_symmetry.space_group_name_H-M   'P 1'
#
loop_
_entity.id
_entity.type
_entity.pdbx_description
1 polymer ?
#
loop_
_entity_poly.entity_id
_entity_poly.type
_entity_poly.pdbx_seq_one_letter_code
_entity_poly.pdbx_strand_id
1 'polypeptide(L)'
;MKHDCTLEKAAARELADVNQEDVAPEQIVESSYLCAFCHMHDEEADMGNLFGPYVIKAPPLASWPAFLCDKPRSESEIANKALKIFMHARCALWADGLKLDGAKLEDIDEKMAFFWTKKCQICSKLGGSLKCDEGYIHYPCALRCGVKLRRGVFNCSL
;
A
#
# COMPACT_ATOMS: atom_id res chain seq x y z
N MET A 1 22.64 22.04 1.66
CA MET A 1 22.03 20.69 1.55
C MET A 1 20.50 20.71 1.71
N LYS A 2 19.77 21.70 1.14
CA LYS A 2 18.29 21.74 1.15
C LYS A 2 17.67 21.68 -0.26
N HIS A 3 18.50 21.77 -1.30
CA HIS A 3 18.05 21.79 -2.70
C HIS A 3 17.76 20.39 -3.27
N ASP A 4 18.41 19.33 -2.75
CA ASP A 4 18.23 17.95 -3.24
C ASP A 4 16.85 17.38 -2.92
N CYS A 5 16.38 17.55 -1.67
CA CYS A 5 15.10 17.03 -1.22
C CYS A 5 13.90 17.60 -2.01
N THR A 6 14.01 18.84 -2.51
CA THR A 6 12.94 19.47 -3.29
C THR A 6 12.83 18.89 -4.70
N LEU A 7 13.97 18.55 -5.32
CA LEU A 7 14.03 17.93 -6.64
C LEU A 7 13.56 16.47 -6.59
N GLU A 8 13.95 15.72 -5.55
CA GLU A 8 13.46 14.35 -5.33
C GLU A 8 11.94 14.32 -5.11
N LYS A 9 11.39 15.28 -4.35
CA LYS A 9 9.94 15.42 -4.15
C LYS A 9 9.20 15.82 -5.43
N ALA A 10 9.80 16.67 -6.26
CA ALA A 10 9.23 17.07 -7.54
C ALA A 10 9.22 15.89 -8.54
N ALA A 11 10.33 15.14 -8.63
CA ALA A 11 10.42 13.96 -9.48
C ALA A 11 9.49 12.82 -9.02
N ALA A 12 9.36 12.61 -7.70
CA ALA A 12 8.38 11.66 -7.15
C ALA A 12 6.93 12.05 -7.49
N ARG A 13 6.64 13.36 -7.52
CA ARG A 13 5.33 13.90 -7.91
C ARG A 13 5.06 13.76 -9.41
N GLU A 14 6.06 13.96 -10.27
CA GLU A 14 5.94 13.73 -11.71
C GLU A 14 5.77 12.25 -12.05
N LEU A 15 6.44 11.34 -11.33
CA LEU A 15 6.26 9.89 -11.50
C LEU A 15 4.89 9.39 -10.99
N ALA A 16 4.31 10.05 -9.98
CA ALA A 16 2.95 9.76 -9.53
C ALA A 16 1.87 10.16 -10.56
N ASP A 17 2.20 11.02 -11.52
CA ASP A 17 1.29 11.44 -12.60
C ASP A 17 1.14 10.36 -13.69
N VAL A 18 2.15 9.50 -13.85
CA VAL A 18 2.22 8.49 -14.92
C VAL A 18 1.24 7.30 -14.70
N ASN A 19 0.67 7.18 -13.50
CA ASN A 19 -0.25 6.10 -13.12
C ASN A 19 -1.73 6.52 -13.03
N GLN A 20 -2.06 7.74 -13.43
CA GLN A 20 -3.42 8.28 -13.38
C GLN A 20 -4.18 7.93 -14.66
N GLU A 21 -4.94 6.82 -14.65
CA GLU A 21 -6.07 6.70 -15.58
C GLU A 21 -7.10 7.80 -15.28
N ASP A 22 -7.91 8.15 -16.28
CA ASP A 22 -8.87 9.28 -16.36
C ASP A 22 -9.93 9.38 -15.22
N VAL A 23 -9.51 9.49 -13.96
CA VAL A 23 -10.39 9.66 -12.80
C VAL A 23 -10.49 11.14 -12.47
N ALA A 24 -11.72 11.67 -12.49
CA ALA A 24 -11.94 13.07 -12.17
C ALA A 24 -11.58 13.36 -10.69
N PRO A 25 -10.97 14.51 -10.36
CA PRO A 25 -10.55 14.82 -8.98
C PRO A 25 -11.67 14.67 -7.93
N GLU A 26 -12.91 15.00 -8.27
CA GLU A 26 -14.10 14.83 -7.41
C GLU A 26 -14.48 13.37 -7.14
N GLN A 27 -13.96 12.43 -7.92
CA GLN A 27 -14.12 10.99 -7.73
C GLN A 27 -13.04 10.39 -6.83
N ILE A 28 -12.00 11.15 -6.49
CA ILE A 28 -10.91 10.70 -5.64
C ILE A 28 -11.27 10.89 -4.16
N VAL A 29 -11.26 9.80 -3.41
CA VAL A 29 -11.35 9.79 -1.95
C VAL A 29 -9.94 9.99 -1.40
N GLU A 30 -9.74 11.05 -0.63
CA GLU A 30 -8.48 11.31 0.07
C GLU A 30 -8.30 10.35 1.25
N SER A 31 -7.12 9.74 1.35
CA SER A 31 -6.75 8.93 2.50
C SER A 31 -5.83 9.68 3.45
N SER A 32 -5.74 9.18 4.67
CA SER A 32 -4.67 9.50 5.61
C SER A 32 -3.30 9.20 4.99
N TYR A 33 -2.30 10.00 5.36
CA TYR A 33 -0.92 9.81 4.93
C TYR A 33 -0.24 8.71 5.77
N LEU A 34 -0.61 7.46 5.44
CA LEU A 34 -0.16 6.22 6.07
C LEU A 34 0.14 5.18 4.99
N CYS A 35 1.04 4.26 5.28
CA CYS A 35 1.25 3.09 4.44
C CYS A 35 -0.02 2.25 4.35
N ALA A 36 -0.54 2.06 3.15
CA ALA A 36 -1.70 1.25 2.85
C ALA A 36 -1.54 -0.25 3.19
N PHE A 37 -0.33 -0.69 3.52
CA PHE A 37 -0.06 -2.04 4.01
C PHE A 37 0.08 -2.09 5.52
N CYS A 38 1.03 -1.33 6.09
CA CYS A 38 1.45 -1.50 7.48
C CYS A 38 0.91 -0.46 8.46
N HIS A 39 0.15 0.53 7.97
CA HIS A 39 -0.48 1.59 8.77
C HIS A 39 0.51 2.51 9.49
N MET A 40 1.76 2.57 9.03
CA MET A 40 2.83 3.40 9.59
C MET A 40 3.03 4.66 8.76
N HIS A 41 3.54 5.71 9.39
CA HIS A 41 3.98 6.95 8.73
C HIS A 41 5.37 6.81 8.08
N ASP A 42 5.81 7.87 7.41
CA ASP A 42 7.19 8.03 6.92
C ASP A 42 8.22 7.78 8.03
N GLU A 43 9.35 7.20 7.64
CA GLU A 43 10.55 7.01 8.46
C GLU A 43 10.35 6.17 9.74
N GLU A 44 9.15 5.63 9.96
CA GLU A 44 8.88 4.77 11.10
C GLU A 44 9.58 3.41 10.92
N ALA A 45 10.30 2.97 11.96
CA ALA A 45 11.01 1.69 11.97
C ALA A 45 11.94 1.47 10.77
N ASP A 46 12.67 2.53 10.36
CA ASP A 46 13.62 2.53 9.25
C ASP A 46 13.02 2.11 7.90
N MET A 47 11.70 2.27 7.72
CA MET A 47 11.00 1.86 6.50
C MET A 47 11.28 2.79 5.31
N GLY A 48 11.73 4.02 5.57
CA GLY A 48 11.91 5.08 4.59
C GLY A 48 10.62 5.87 4.37
N ASN A 49 10.55 6.66 3.30
CA ASN A 49 9.38 7.48 2.98
C ASN A 49 8.27 6.65 2.34
N LEU A 50 7.04 7.14 2.46
CA LEU A 50 5.91 6.71 1.66
C LEU A 50 6.05 7.25 0.23
N PHE A 51 5.71 6.39 -0.73
CA PHE A 51 5.65 6.71 -2.14
C PHE A 51 4.21 6.67 -2.63
N GLY A 52 3.93 7.47 -3.65
CA GLY A 52 2.60 7.72 -4.19
C GLY A 52 2.41 9.21 -4.50
N PRO A 53 1.16 9.65 -4.72
CA PRO A 53 -0.05 8.86 -4.61
C PRO A 53 -0.18 7.79 -5.70
N TYR A 54 -0.74 6.64 -5.33
CA TYR A 54 -1.38 5.72 -6.29
C TYR A 54 -2.88 5.93 -6.20
N VAL A 55 -3.54 6.04 -7.34
CA VAL A 55 -5.00 6.13 -7.42
C VAL A 55 -5.48 4.75 -7.84
N ILE A 56 -6.21 4.08 -6.94
CA ILE A 56 -6.75 2.74 -7.17
C ILE A 56 -8.27 2.81 -7.20
N LYS A 57 -8.95 1.86 -7.86
CA LYS A 57 -10.41 1.77 -7.77
C LYS A 57 -10.84 1.56 -6.32
N ALA A 58 -11.94 2.19 -5.92
CA ALA A 58 -12.46 2.01 -4.58
C ALA A 58 -12.78 0.51 -4.34
N PRO A 59 -12.25 -0.10 -3.26
CA PRO A 59 -12.48 -1.50 -2.98
C PRO A 59 -13.93 -1.73 -2.50
N PRO A 60 -14.47 -2.94 -2.60
CA PRO A 60 -15.76 -3.29 -1.99
C PRO A 60 -15.81 -2.97 -0.49
N LEU A 61 -17.00 -2.70 0.06
CA LEU A 61 -17.17 -2.37 1.49
C LEU A 61 -16.66 -3.45 2.45
N ALA A 62 -16.64 -4.71 2.00
CA ALA A 62 -16.13 -5.85 2.76
C ALA A 62 -14.61 -5.78 3.01
N SER A 63 -13.88 -5.13 2.12
CA SER A 63 -12.42 -4.93 2.17
C SER A 63 -12.04 -3.47 2.43
N TRP A 64 -12.98 -2.64 2.87
CA TRP A 64 -12.73 -1.20 3.04
C TRP A 64 -11.66 -0.91 4.10
N PRO A 65 -10.61 -0.13 3.77
CA PRO A 65 -9.53 0.18 4.69
C PRO A 65 -9.90 1.33 5.64
N ALA A 66 -10.70 1.03 6.67
CA ALA A 66 -11.15 2.04 7.64
C ALA A 66 -10.02 2.75 8.43
N PHE A 67 -8.78 2.25 8.34
CA PHE A 67 -7.60 2.89 8.93
C PHE A 67 -7.01 4.00 8.03
N LEU A 68 -7.40 4.05 6.76
CA LEU A 68 -6.97 5.07 5.80
C LEU A 68 -8.00 6.19 5.70
N CYS A 69 -9.28 5.85 5.68
CA CYS A 69 -10.37 6.80 5.49
C CYS A 69 -11.68 6.27 6.06
N ASP A 70 -12.63 7.16 6.31
CA ASP A 70 -13.95 6.82 6.82
C ASP A 70 -14.65 5.79 5.94
N LYS A 71 -15.41 4.89 6.57
CA LYS A 71 -16.13 3.83 5.86
C LYS A 71 -17.38 4.41 5.18
N PRO A 72 -17.56 4.22 3.85
CA PRO A 72 -18.76 4.61 3.15
C PRO A 72 -19.98 3.86 3.66
N ARG A 73 -21.16 4.43 3.43
CA ARG A 73 -22.43 3.89 3.92
C ARG A 73 -23.00 2.82 3.01
N SER A 74 -22.65 2.83 1.73
CA SER A 74 -23.14 1.88 0.72
C SER A 74 -22.15 1.69 -0.42
N GLU A 75 -22.27 0.56 -1.13
CA GLU A 75 -21.51 0.30 -2.36
C GLU A 75 -21.78 1.37 -3.44
N SER A 76 -23.00 1.90 -3.50
CA SER A 76 -23.35 2.96 -4.44
C SER A 76 -22.60 4.27 -4.22
N GLU A 77 -22.16 4.55 -2.99
CA GLU A 77 -21.36 5.75 -2.67
C GLU A 77 -19.96 5.67 -3.31
N ILE A 78 -19.48 4.45 -3.58
CA ILE A 78 -18.13 4.18 -4.07
C ILE A 78 -18.06 3.56 -5.48
N ALA A 79 -19.21 3.25 -6.10
CA ALA A 79 -19.29 2.55 -7.39
C ALA A 79 -18.53 3.20 -8.56
N ASN A 80 -18.15 4.49 -8.45
CA ASN A 80 -17.33 5.21 -9.42
C ASN A 80 -16.28 6.11 -8.72
N LYS A 81 -15.83 5.69 -7.54
CA LYS A 81 -14.81 6.40 -6.77
C LYS A 81 -13.48 5.68 -6.89
N ALA A 82 -12.42 6.44 -6.72
CA ALA A 82 -11.07 5.92 -6.56
C ALA A 82 -10.54 6.30 -5.18
N LEU A 83 -9.67 5.48 -4.63
CA LEU A 83 -8.97 5.76 -3.39
C LEU A 83 -7.53 6.15 -3.70
N LYS A 84 -7.10 7.29 -3.18
CA LYS A 84 -5.71 7.71 -3.18
C LYS A 84 -4.99 6.99 -2.05
N ILE A 85 -3.88 6.33 -2.34
CA ILE A 85 -3.10 5.58 -1.34
C ILE A 85 -1.60 5.88 -1.43
N PHE A 86 -0.92 5.66 -0.30
CA PHE A 86 0.51 5.80 -0.15
C PHE A 86 1.11 4.52 0.42
N MET A 87 2.36 4.20 0.09
CA MET A 87 2.98 2.94 0.54
C MET A 87 4.49 3.05 0.67
N HIS A 88 5.05 2.33 1.64
CA HIS A 88 6.50 2.11 1.68
C HIS A 88 6.90 1.20 0.52
N ALA A 89 7.96 1.56 -0.21
CA ALA A 89 8.48 0.75 -1.32
C ALA A 89 8.76 -0.70 -0.90
N ARG A 90 9.31 -0.91 0.31
CA ARG A 90 9.55 -2.26 0.85
C ARG A 90 8.27 -3.03 1.17
N CYS A 91 7.19 -2.37 1.59
CA CYS A 91 5.91 -3.06 1.79
C CYS A 91 5.33 -3.54 0.46
N ALA A 92 5.40 -2.71 -0.58
CA ALA A 92 4.91 -3.06 -1.91
C ALA A 92 5.78 -4.16 -2.56
N LEU A 93 7.10 -4.02 -2.51
CA LEU A 93 8.05 -4.96 -3.12
C LEU A 93 7.93 -6.39 -2.55
N TRP A 94 7.56 -6.52 -1.29
CA TRP A 94 7.41 -7.81 -0.61
C TRP A 94 5.95 -8.28 -0.52
N ALA A 95 5.00 -7.55 -1.11
CA ALA A 95 3.61 -7.95 -1.14
C ALA A 95 3.41 -9.13 -2.09
N ASP A 96 2.70 -10.17 -1.63
CA ASP A 96 2.57 -11.45 -2.32
C ASP A 96 1.91 -11.31 -3.70
N GLY A 97 2.70 -11.59 -4.73
CA GLY A 97 2.29 -11.52 -6.12
C GLY A 97 1.91 -10.12 -6.62
N LEU A 98 2.29 -9.06 -5.92
CA LEU A 98 2.27 -7.70 -6.48
C LEU A 98 3.51 -7.53 -7.33
N LYS A 99 3.35 -7.10 -8.58
CA LYS A 99 4.45 -6.95 -9.54
C LYS A 99 4.62 -5.49 -9.90
N LEU A 100 5.87 -5.09 -10.07
CA LEU A 100 6.24 -3.78 -10.59
C LEU A 100 6.69 -3.96 -12.05
N ASP A 101 5.94 -3.35 -12.98
CA ASP A 101 6.34 -3.21 -14.38
C ASP A 101 6.62 -1.73 -14.68
N GLY A 102 7.91 -1.41 -14.85
CA GLY A 102 8.37 -0.02 -14.92
C GLY A 102 7.99 0.77 -13.67
N ALA A 103 7.10 1.75 -13.83
CA ALA A 103 6.56 2.57 -12.72
C ALA A 103 5.16 2.13 -12.25
N LYS A 104 4.60 1.07 -12.84
CA LYS A 104 3.23 0.60 -12.59
C LYS A 104 3.23 -0.63 -11.70
N LEU A 105 2.31 -0.65 -10.74
CA LEU A 105 2.01 -1.83 -9.95
C LEU A 105 0.86 -2.58 -10.61
N GLU A 106 1.14 -3.77 -11.15
CA GLU A 106 0.13 -4.62 -11.79
C GLU A 106 -0.90 -5.13 -10.78
N ASP A 107 -2.17 -5.18 -11.19
CA ASP A 107 -3.30 -5.69 -10.40
C ASP A 107 -3.41 -5.06 -9.00
N ILE A 108 -2.98 -3.79 -8.85
CA ILE A 108 -2.94 -3.14 -7.53
C ILE A 108 -4.32 -3.03 -6.90
N ASP A 109 -5.37 -2.79 -7.69
CA ASP A 109 -6.75 -2.70 -7.23
C ASP A 109 -7.18 -3.99 -6.51
N GLU A 110 -7.03 -5.13 -7.19
CA GLU A 110 -7.40 -6.46 -6.68
C GLU A 110 -6.52 -6.87 -5.50
N LYS A 111 -5.22 -6.58 -5.58
CA LYS A 111 -4.25 -6.94 -4.54
C LYS A 111 -4.52 -6.19 -3.25
N MET A 112 -4.77 -4.88 -3.32
CA MET A 112 -5.06 -4.08 -2.12
C MET A 112 -6.37 -4.54 -1.46
N ALA A 113 -7.43 -4.75 -2.25
CA ALA A 113 -8.69 -5.30 -1.74
C ALA A 113 -8.46 -6.66 -1.04
N PHE A 114 -7.62 -7.53 -1.60
CA PHE A 114 -7.24 -8.80 -0.98
C PHE A 114 -6.47 -8.60 0.34
N PHE A 115 -5.41 -7.79 0.36
CA PHE A 115 -4.56 -7.59 1.54
C PHE A 115 -5.30 -6.92 2.70
N TRP A 116 -6.26 -6.03 2.41
CA TRP A 116 -7.12 -5.44 3.44
C TRP A 116 -8.09 -6.44 4.10
N THR A 117 -8.20 -7.67 3.59
CA THR A 117 -8.88 -8.77 4.30
C THR A 117 -7.93 -9.62 5.16
N LYS A 118 -6.61 -9.44 5.02
CA LYS A 118 -5.60 -10.30 5.66
C LYS A 118 -5.10 -9.70 6.96
N LYS A 119 -5.34 -10.42 8.05
CA LYS A 119 -4.77 -10.10 9.36
C LYS A 119 -3.31 -10.52 9.41
N CYS A 120 -2.46 -9.59 9.83
CA CYS A 120 -1.08 -9.86 10.16
C CYS A 120 -1.01 -10.83 11.35
N GLN A 121 -0.33 -11.98 11.21
CA GLN A 121 -0.19 -12.97 12.28
C GLN A 121 0.57 -12.46 13.52
N ILE A 122 1.31 -11.35 13.39
CA ILE A 122 2.12 -10.78 14.48
C ILE A 122 1.34 -9.72 15.27
N CYS A 123 0.70 -8.77 14.57
CA CYS A 123 0.05 -7.62 15.23
C CYS A 123 -1.48 -7.64 15.15
N SER A 124 -2.07 -8.64 14.49
CA SER A 124 -3.52 -8.84 14.29
C SER A 124 -4.27 -7.74 13.51
N LYS A 125 -3.58 -6.68 13.07
CA LYS A 125 -4.15 -5.64 12.19
C LYS A 125 -4.25 -6.14 10.75
N LEU A 126 -5.19 -5.58 9.98
CA LEU A 126 -5.37 -5.86 8.54
C LEU A 126 -4.20 -5.33 7.70
N GLY A 127 -4.17 -5.65 6.40
CA GLY A 127 -3.13 -5.19 5.47
C GLY A 127 -1.89 -6.10 5.43
N GLY A 128 -1.93 -7.29 6.03
CA GLY A 128 -0.85 -8.27 5.92
C GLY A 128 -0.66 -8.68 4.45
N SER A 129 0.52 -8.38 3.90
CA SER A 129 0.79 -8.58 2.46
C SER A 129 1.93 -9.52 2.16
N LEU A 130 2.87 -9.73 3.10
CA LEU A 130 3.92 -10.73 2.97
C LEU A 130 3.34 -12.09 3.35
N LYS A 131 3.33 -13.04 2.41
CA LYS A 131 2.90 -14.41 2.68
C LYS A 131 3.99 -15.20 3.42
N CYS A 132 3.62 -15.80 4.54
CA CYS A 132 4.49 -16.68 5.35
C CYS A 132 3.74 -17.97 5.72
N ASP A 133 4.28 -19.12 5.34
CA ASP A 133 3.74 -20.46 5.62
C ASP A 133 2.20 -20.56 5.49
N GLU A 134 1.47 -20.38 6.60
CA GLU A 134 0.01 -20.51 6.68
C GLU A 134 -0.76 -19.17 6.71
N GLY A 135 -0.09 -18.03 6.54
CA GLY A 135 -0.76 -16.74 6.66
C GLY A 135 -0.03 -15.56 6.04
N TYR A 136 -0.40 -14.37 6.51
CA TYR A 136 0.11 -13.11 6.02
C TYR A 136 0.62 -12.28 7.19
N ILE A 137 1.69 -11.55 6.96
CA ILE A 137 2.28 -10.61 7.91
C ILE A 137 2.60 -9.29 7.22
N HIS A 138 2.71 -8.22 8.00
CA HIS A 138 3.30 -6.98 7.49
C HIS A 138 4.80 -7.16 7.35
N TYR A 139 5.39 -6.60 6.29
CA TYR A 139 6.84 -6.54 6.14
C TYR A 139 7.58 -6.01 7.38
N PRO A 140 7.22 -4.84 7.98
CA PRO A 140 7.90 -4.36 9.19
C PRO A 140 7.71 -5.28 10.41
N CYS A 141 6.58 -5.99 10.50
CA CYS A 141 6.39 -6.99 11.57
C CYS A 141 7.34 -8.17 11.38
N ALA A 142 7.52 -8.64 10.14
CA ALA A 142 8.46 -9.71 9.81
C ALA A 142 9.89 -9.36 10.25
N LEU A 143 10.34 -8.13 9.97
CA LEU A 143 11.65 -7.64 10.40
C LEU A 143 11.79 -7.64 11.93
N ARG A 144 10.79 -7.11 12.64
CA ARG A 144 10.81 -6.99 14.10
C ARG A 144 10.85 -8.34 14.82
N CYS A 145 10.20 -9.35 14.25
CA CYS A 145 10.17 -10.69 14.80
C CYS A 145 11.32 -11.59 14.30
N GLY A 146 12.25 -11.07 13.52
CA GLY A 146 13.40 -11.84 13.03
C GLY A 146 13.04 -12.92 12.00
N VAL A 147 11.92 -12.77 11.29
CA VAL A 147 11.50 -13.70 10.24
C VAL A 147 12.53 -13.68 9.11
N LYS A 148 12.93 -14.86 8.61
CA LYS A 148 13.92 -14.97 7.54
C LYS A 148 13.28 -14.63 6.18
N LEU A 149 13.63 -13.46 5.67
CA LEU A 149 13.20 -12.97 4.37
C LEU A 149 14.16 -13.43 3.25
N ARG A 150 13.65 -14.13 2.24
CA ARG A 150 14.45 -14.64 1.11
C ARG A 150 14.34 -13.69 -0.07
N ARG A 151 15.34 -12.80 -0.20
CA ARG A 151 15.36 -11.73 -1.22
C ARG A 151 15.25 -12.20 -2.67
N GLY A 152 15.80 -13.37 -3.00
CA GLY A 152 15.79 -13.87 -4.39
C GLY A 152 14.42 -14.33 -4.90
N VAL A 153 13.47 -14.57 -3.99
CA VAL A 153 12.13 -15.10 -4.31
C VAL A 153 11.01 -14.30 -3.63
N PHE A 154 11.35 -13.19 -2.97
CA PHE A 154 10.44 -12.29 -2.25
C PHE A 154 9.41 -13.01 -1.36
N ASN A 155 9.87 -14.01 -0.60
CA ASN A 155 9.03 -14.76 0.35
C ASN A 155 9.71 -14.88 1.72
N CYS A 156 8.99 -15.42 2.70
CA CYS A 156 9.54 -15.74 4.01
C CYS A 156 9.37 -17.20 4.40
N SER A 157 10.22 -17.62 5.33
CA SER A 157 10.11 -18.87 6.07
C SER A 157 10.35 -18.56 7.54
N LEU A 158 9.50 -19.09 8.43
CA LEU A 158 9.71 -19.01 9.87
C LEU A 158 10.96 -19.79 10.30
#